data_AF-Q6IWY5-F1
#
_entry.id   AF-Q6IWY5-F1
#
_cell.length_a   1.000
_cell.length_b   1.000
_cell.length_c   1.000
_cell.angle_alpha   90.00
_cell.angle_beta   90.00
_cell.angle_gamma   90.00
#
_symmetry.space_group_name_H-M   'P 1'
#
loop_
_entity.id
_entity.type
_entity.pdbx_description
1 polymer ?
#
loop_
_entity_poly.entity_id
_entity_poly.type
_entity_poly.pdbx_seq_one_letter_code
_entity_poly.pdbx_strand_id
1 'polypeptide(L)'
;ETMTEKQCVSDKNGKSCYWNGTACITRTCENAPEATATADECNTYLAGCTLDSVKCKTKVCEDFAFATDALCKQALSTCTTNGTNCVTRGTCFQAQNQAGCVTSSTNQQCEWMPAVGSNQAYCTIKTCNTAPVTLTSEAACAGYFTNCTTKNGGGCVTKSTCAAVTVDAACTAAL
;
A
#
# COMPACT_ATOMS: atom_id res chain seq x y z
N GLU A 1 -43.87 -8.83 9.21
CA GLU A 1 -43.83 -9.23 7.79
C GLU A 1 -42.79 -10.32 7.63
N THR A 2 -43.12 -11.41 6.93
CA THR A 2 -42.19 -12.54 6.69
C THR A 2 -41.49 -12.35 5.36
N MET A 3 -40.16 -12.30 5.37
CA MET A 3 -39.33 -12.22 4.17
C MET A 3 -39.52 -13.47 3.31
N THR A 4 -39.78 -13.29 2.01
CA THR A 4 -39.93 -14.39 1.04
C THR A 4 -38.63 -14.63 0.28
N GLU A 5 -38.44 -15.84 -0.26
CA GLU A 5 -37.25 -16.20 -1.06
C GLU A 5 -36.97 -15.19 -2.18
N LYS A 6 -38.02 -14.74 -2.89
CA LYS A 6 -37.90 -13.78 -3.99
C LYS A 6 -37.39 -12.39 -3.56
N GLN A 7 -37.49 -12.07 -2.27
CA GLN A 7 -36.99 -10.81 -1.71
C GLN A 7 -35.53 -10.91 -1.24
N CYS A 8 -34.92 -12.10 -1.31
CA CYS A 8 -33.56 -12.34 -0.85
C CYS A 8 -32.50 -11.94 -1.88
N VAL A 9 -32.35 -10.64 -2.12
CA VAL A 9 -31.42 -10.12 -3.14
C VAL A 9 -30.25 -9.37 -2.49
N SER A 10 -30.52 -8.38 -1.65
CA SER A 10 -29.48 -7.59 -0.97
C SER A 10 -29.97 -6.98 0.34
N ASP A 11 -29.02 -6.63 1.21
CA ASP A 11 -29.31 -5.89 2.44
C ASP A 11 -29.39 -4.37 2.22
N LYS A 12 -29.73 -3.63 3.28
CA LYS A 12 -29.78 -2.15 3.27
C LYS A 12 -28.46 -1.46 2.94
N ASN A 13 -27.34 -2.18 3.00
CA ASN A 13 -25.99 -1.70 2.69
C ASN A 13 -25.53 -2.14 1.29
N GLY A 14 -26.41 -2.79 0.50
CA GLY A 14 -26.11 -3.29 -0.83
C GLY A 14 -25.36 -4.62 -0.87
N LYS A 15 -25.17 -5.31 0.26
CA LYS A 15 -24.50 -6.62 0.29
C LYS A 15 -25.41 -7.67 -0.31
N SER A 16 -24.90 -8.47 -1.25
CA SER A 16 -25.65 -9.55 -1.88
C SER A 16 -26.04 -10.64 -0.90
N CYS A 17 -27.25 -11.16 -1.06
CA CYS A 17 -27.78 -12.26 -0.25
C CYS A 17 -28.00 -13.52 -1.10
N TYR A 18 -28.21 -14.65 -0.45
CA TYR A 18 -28.72 -15.85 -1.08
C TYR A 18 -29.69 -16.56 -0.13
N TRP A 19 -30.65 -17.28 -0.71
CA TRP A 19 -31.58 -18.11 0.03
C TRP A 19 -30.96 -19.49 0.24
N ASN A 20 -30.89 -19.96 1.49
CA ASN A 20 -30.33 -21.28 1.80
C ASN A 20 -31.40 -22.39 1.90
N GLY A 21 -32.66 -22.09 1.57
CA GLY A 21 -33.81 -22.99 1.73
C GLY A 21 -34.66 -22.68 2.98
N THR A 22 -34.10 -22.01 3.99
CA THR A 22 -34.79 -21.69 5.26
C THR A 22 -34.77 -20.20 5.59
N ALA A 23 -33.67 -19.53 5.29
CA ALA A 23 -33.45 -18.13 5.60
C ALA A 23 -32.69 -17.42 4.47
N CYS A 24 -32.88 -16.12 4.42
CA CYS A 24 -32.08 -15.24 3.58
C CYS A 24 -30.79 -14.88 4.31
N ILE A 25 -29.64 -15.25 3.73
CA ILE A 25 -28.32 -15.07 4.34
C ILE A 25 -27.47 -14.16 3.46
N THR A 26 -26.72 -13.25 4.08
CA THR A 26 -25.71 -12.44 3.38
C THR A 26 -24.59 -13.33 2.86
N ARG A 27 -24.19 -13.14 1.61
CA ARG A 27 -23.07 -13.87 1.01
C ARG A 27 -21.76 -13.49 1.71
N THR A 28 -20.94 -14.51 1.93
CA THR A 28 -19.55 -14.44 2.39
C THR A 28 -18.77 -15.45 1.56
N CYS A 29 -17.45 -15.34 1.44
CA CYS A 29 -16.73 -16.35 0.67
C CYS A 29 -16.89 -17.74 1.32
N GLU A 30 -16.94 -17.79 2.64
CA GLU A 30 -16.95 -19.02 3.44
C GLU A 30 -18.29 -19.79 3.38
N ASN A 31 -19.38 -19.11 2.98
CA ASN A 31 -20.71 -19.72 2.81
C ASN A 31 -21.08 -19.96 1.34
N ALA A 32 -20.11 -19.88 0.43
CA ALA A 32 -20.29 -20.31 -0.95
C ALA A 32 -20.70 -21.80 -1.01
N PRO A 33 -21.63 -22.19 -1.90
CA PRO A 33 -22.02 -23.60 -2.08
C PRO A 33 -20.83 -24.51 -2.40
N GLU A 34 -20.84 -25.77 -1.97
CA GLU A 34 -19.74 -26.71 -2.24
C GLU A 34 -19.52 -27.00 -3.73
N ALA A 35 -20.53 -26.77 -4.57
CA ALA A 35 -20.40 -26.83 -6.03
C ALA A 35 -19.51 -25.71 -6.62
N THR A 36 -19.09 -24.74 -5.81
CA THR A 36 -18.20 -23.64 -6.19
C THR A 36 -16.75 -24.12 -6.06
N ALA A 37 -16.23 -24.78 -7.10
CA ALA A 37 -14.98 -25.54 -7.04
C ALA A 37 -13.78 -24.82 -7.66
N THR A 38 -13.98 -23.69 -8.35
CA THR A 38 -12.92 -22.93 -9.02
C THR A 38 -12.81 -21.50 -8.50
N ALA A 39 -11.64 -20.87 -8.69
CA ALA A 39 -11.42 -19.47 -8.29
C ALA A 39 -12.39 -18.52 -9.02
N ASP A 40 -12.72 -18.80 -10.28
CA ASP A 40 -13.66 -18.00 -11.07
C ASP A 40 -15.08 -18.14 -10.52
N GLU A 41 -15.53 -19.35 -10.21
CA GLU A 41 -16.85 -19.57 -9.59
C GLU A 41 -16.95 -18.89 -8.22
N CYS A 42 -15.89 -18.93 -7.40
CA CYS A 42 -15.85 -18.21 -6.13
C CYS A 42 -16.01 -16.69 -6.36
N ASN A 43 -15.28 -16.15 -7.33
CA ASN A 43 -15.33 -14.73 -7.66
C ASN A 43 -16.67 -14.32 -8.30
N THR A 44 -17.34 -15.23 -9.02
CA THR A 44 -18.71 -15.04 -9.53
C THR A 44 -19.74 -15.08 -8.40
N TYR A 45 -19.57 -15.96 -7.40
CA TYR A 45 -20.46 -16.04 -6.26
C TYR A 45 -20.44 -14.75 -5.43
N LEU A 46 -19.23 -14.25 -5.14
CA LEU A 46 -19.01 -12.97 -4.48
C LEU A 46 -17.65 -12.38 -4.90
N ALA A 47 -17.68 -11.16 -5.43
CA ALA A 47 -16.47 -10.48 -5.89
C ALA A 47 -15.46 -10.32 -4.75
N GLY A 48 -14.20 -10.64 -5.03
CA GLY A 48 -13.14 -10.64 -4.00
C GLY A 48 -12.94 -12.00 -3.32
N CYS A 49 -13.71 -13.03 -3.68
CA CYS A 49 -13.43 -14.40 -3.26
C CYS A 49 -12.47 -15.11 -4.22
N THR A 50 -11.78 -16.12 -3.71
CA THR A 50 -10.96 -17.08 -4.46
C THR A 50 -11.13 -18.48 -3.88
N LEU A 51 -10.65 -19.51 -4.57
CA LEU A 51 -10.66 -20.87 -4.05
C LEU A 51 -9.52 -21.08 -3.04
N ASP A 52 -9.82 -21.72 -1.92
CA ASP A 52 -8.87 -22.31 -0.98
C ASP A 52 -9.13 -23.81 -0.89
N SER A 53 -8.32 -24.57 -1.64
CA SER A 53 -8.38 -26.03 -1.77
C SER A 53 -9.72 -26.56 -2.28
N VAL A 54 -10.77 -26.48 -1.47
CA VAL A 54 -12.14 -26.99 -1.72
C VAL A 54 -13.25 -26.00 -1.35
N LYS A 55 -12.94 -24.88 -0.68
CA LYS A 55 -13.94 -23.87 -0.29
C LYS A 55 -13.50 -22.49 -0.73
N CYS A 56 -14.44 -21.60 -0.99
CA CYS A 56 -14.11 -20.22 -1.27
C CYS A 56 -13.62 -19.51 0.00
N LYS A 57 -12.62 -18.64 -0.16
CA LYS A 57 -12.11 -17.72 0.86
C LYS A 57 -12.06 -16.30 0.34
N THR A 58 -11.96 -15.34 1.24
CA THR A 58 -11.69 -13.95 0.87
C THR A 58 -10.24 -13.83 0.36
N LYS A 59 -10.05 -13.11 -0.76
CA LYS A 59 -8.72 -12.81 -1.29
C LYS A 59 -7.89 -12.02 -0.28
N VAL A 60 -6.65 -12.42 -0.10
CA VAL A 60 -5.62 -11.70 0.66
C VAL A 60 -4.51 -11.22 -0.26
N CYS A 61 -3.59 -10.40 0.24
CA CYS A 61 -2.50 -9.86 -0.58
C CYS A 61 -1.70 -10.98 -1.27
N GLU A 62 -1.42 -12.05 -0.55
CA GLU A 62 -0.57 -13.15 -0.99
C GLU A 62 -1.19 -13.96 -2.14
N ASP A 63 -2.49 -13.79 -2.43
CA ASP A 63 -3.17 -14.41 -3.57
C ASP A 63 -2.86 -13.69 -4.91
N PHE A 64 -2.22 -12.51 -4.89
CA PHE A 64 -1.91 -11.73 -6.09
C PHE A 64 -0.43 -11.81 -6.47
N ALA A 65 -0.12 -12.40 -7.62
CA ALA A 65 1.24 -12.51 -8.16
C ALA A 65 1.66 -11.24 -8.94
N PHE A 66 1.60 -10.06 -8.31
CA PHE A 66 2.06 -8.82 -8.92
C PHE A 66 3.39 -8.35 -8.33
N ALA A 67 4.26 -7.83 -9.19
CA ALA A 67 5.57 -7.33 -8.81
C ALA A 67 5.62 -5.82 -8.54
N THR A 68 4.53 -5.06 -8.74
CA THR A 68 4.51 -3.61 -8.56
C THR A 68 3.54 -3.17 -7.47
N ASP A 69 3.91 -2.13 -6.72
CA ASP A 69 3.05 -1.57 -5.66
C ASP A 69 1.70 -1.08 -6.20
N ALA A 70 1.68 -0.47 -7.38
CA ALA A 70 0.47 0.04 -8.01
C ALA A 70 -0.56 -1.07 -8.27
N LEU A 71 -0.11 -2.21 -8.82
CA LEU A 71 -1.00 -3.35 -9.07
C LEU A 71 -1.47 -3.99 -7.77
N CYS A 72 -0.57 -4.15 -6.79
CA CYS A 72 -0.94 -4.67 -5.47
C CYS A 72 -1.98 -3.77 -4.77
N LYS A 73 -1.76 -2.46 -4.79
CA LYS A 73 -2.66 -1.47 -4.20
C LYS A 73 -4.02 -1.41 -4.91
N GLN A 74 -4.02 -1.59 -6.24
CA GLN A 74 -5.25 -1.68 -7.02
C GLN A 74 -6.05 -2.96 -6.68
N ALA A 75 -5.35 -4.08 -6.47
CA ALA A 75 -5.98 -5.33 -6.07
C ALA A 75 -6.62 -5.24 -4.67
N LEU A 76 -5.87 -4.72 -3.71
CA LEU A 76 -6.30 -4.44 -2.35
C LEU A 76 -5.48 -3.26 -1.80
N SER A 77 -6.14 -2.22 -1.31
CA SER A 77 -5.48 -0.96 -0.90
C SER A 77 -4.47 -1.12 0.24
N THR A 78 -4.60 -2.19 1.02
CA THR A 78 -3.72 -2.57 2.13
C THR A 78 -2.49 -3.37 1.69
N CYS A 79 -2.30 -3.64 0.40
CA CYS A 79 -1.18 -4.44 -0.10
C CYS A 79 -0.05 -3.59 -0.70
N THR A 80 1.14 -4.18 -0.72
CA THR A 80 2.34 -3.74 -1.46
C THR A 80 3.04 -4.95 -2.08
N THR A 81 4.08 -4.78 -2.88
CA THR A 81 4.82 -5.87 -3.53
C THR A 81 6.06 -6.29 -2.73
N ASN A 82 6.37 -7.59 -2.69
CA ASN A 82 7.69 -8.09 -2.26
C ASN A 82 8.70 -8.26 -3.43
N GLY A 83 8.28 -7.90 -4.66
CA GLY A 83 9.05 -8.04 -5.90
C GLY A 83 8.62 -9.25 -6.74
N THR A 84 7.82 -10.16 -6.18
CA THR A 84 7.30 -11.36 -6.86
C THR A 84 5.78 -11.47 -6.73
N ASN A 85 5.26 -11.25 -5.52
CA ASN A 85 3.84 -11.25 -5.21
C ASN A 85 3.49 -10.07 -4.29
N CYS A 86 2.19 -9.83 -4.14
CA CYS A 86 1.71 -8.87 -3.18
C CYS A 86 1.77 -9.45 -1.77
N VAL A 87 2.02 -8.57 -0.80
CA VAL A 87 2.08 -8.83 0.62
C VAL A 87 1.38 -7.69 1.36
N THR A 88 0.98 -7.94 2.61
CA THR A 88 0.39 -6.89 3.44
C THR A 88 1.35 -5.70 3.61
N ARG A 89 0.85 -4.49 3.36
CA ARG A 89 1.61 -3.24 3.55
C ARG A 89 1.79 -2.96 5.03
N GLY A 90 3.04 -2.81 5.45
CA GLY A 90 3.42 -2.41 6.79
C GLY A 90 3.97 -0.97 6.86
N THR A 91 4.88 -0.75 7.80
CA THR A 91 5.71 0.47 7.86
C THR A 91 6.74 0.50 6.72
N CYS A 92 7.35 1.66 6.46
CA CYS A 92 8.40 1.76 5.45
C CYS A 92 9.55 0.76 5.72
N PHE A 93 9.92 0.56 6.98
CA PHE A 93 10.99 -0.37 7.38
C PHE A 93 10.70 -1.85 7.09
N GLN A 94 9.45 -2.20 6.81
CA GLN A 94 9.02 -3.56 6.48
C GLN A 94 8.95 -3.81 4.96
N ALA A 95 9.17 -2.80 4.12
CA ALA A 95 9.20 -2.98 2.68
C ALA A 95 10.42 -3.83 2.27
N GLN A 96 10.16 -4.92 1.56
CA GLN A 96 11.17 -5.96 1.28
C GLN A 96 12.04 -5.64 0.05
N ASN A 97 11.63 -4.67 -0.76
CA ASN A 97 12.28 -4.31 -2.01
C ASN A 97 11.92 -2.87 -2.41
N GLN A 98 12.64 -2.34 -3.40
CA GLN A 98 12.46 -0.98 -3.91
C GLN A 98 11.05 -0.73 -4.46
N ALA A 99 10.49 -1.67 -5.21
CA ALA A 99 9.16 -1.50 -5.82
C ALA A 99 8.05 -1.43 -4.78
N GLY A 100 8.21 -2.02 -3.60
CA GLY A 100 7.27 -1.92 -2.47
C GLY A 100 7.53 -0.73 -1.53
N CYS A 101 8.66 -0.04 -1.67
CA CYS A 101 9.04 1.10 -0.84
C CYS A 101 8.40 2.41 -1.34
N VAL A 102 7.07 2.54 -1.19
CA VAL A 102 6.30 3.67 -1.72
C VAL A 102 5.65 4.47 -0.59
N THR A 103 4.73 3.85 0.14
CA THR A 103 4.08 4.43 1.34
C THR A 103 3.89 3.37 2.42
N SER A 104 3.85 3.80 3.67
CA SER A 104 3.45 2.96 4.80
C SER A 104 1.94 2.68 4.82
N SER A 105 1.51 1.76 5.67
CA SER A 105 0.10 1.52 6.02
C SER A 105 -0.61 2.74 6.62
N THR A 106 0.15 3.71 7.15
CA THR A 106 -0.33 4.99 7.68
C THR A 106 -0.20 6.15 6.68
N ASN A 107 0.05 5.85 5.40
CA ASN A 107 0.25 6.82 4.31
C ASN A 107 1.46 7.75 4.46
N GLN A 108 2.47 7.37 5.27
CA GLN A 108 3.74 8.09 5.28
C GLN A 108 4.52 7.75 4.01
N GLN A 109 5.10 8.77 3.36
CA GLN A 109 5.96 8.56 2.20
C GLN A 109 7.22 7.81 2.61
N CYS A 110 7.61 6.82 1.81
CA CYS A 110 8.82 6.05 2.04
C CYS A 110 9.91 6.45 1.04
N GLU A 111 11.16 6.18 1.41
CA GLU A 111 12.33 6.34 0.54
C GLU A 111 13.15 5.06 0.55
N TRP A 112 13.51 4.59 -0.65
CA TRP A 112 14.42 3.48 -0.82
C TRP A 112 15.87 3.98 -0.76
N MET A 113 16.61 3.48 0.21
CA MET A 113 18.05 3.74 0.35
C MET A 113 18.80 2.61 -0.37
N PRO A 114 19.53 2.90 -1.46
CA PRO A 114 20.31 1.88 -2.16
C PRO A 114 21.46 1.38 -1.29
N ALA A 115 22.01 0.21 -1.63
CA ALA A 115 23.19 -0.31 -0.97
C ALA A 115 24.39 0.60 -1.26
N VAL A 116 25.18 0.92 -0.23
CA VAL A 116 26.37 1.77 -0.34
C VAL A 116 27.50 1.13 0.46
N GLY A 117 28.59 0.75 -0.22
CA GLY A 117 29.69 0.02 0.40
C GLY A 117 29.21 -1.31 0.98
N SER A 118 29.41 -1.52 2.28
CA SER A 118 28.94 -2.70 3.02
C SER A 118 27.52 -2.57 3.56
N ASN A 119 26.87 -1.41 3.43
CA ASN A 119 25.50 -1.21 3.91
C ASN A 119 24.50 -1.78 2.90
N GLN A 120 23.63 -2.67 3.38
CA GLN A 120 22.55 -3.25 2.58
C GLN A 120 21.50 -2.19 2.23
N ALA A 121 20.84 -2.35 1.09
CA ALA A 121 19.70 -1.51 0.72
C ALA A 121 18.52 -1.72 1.70
N TYR A 122 17.79 -0.66 2.01
CA TYR A 122 16.65 -0.71 2.92
C TYR A 122 15.64 0.39 2.59
N CYS A 123 14.43 0.26 3.13
CA CYS A 123 13.40 1.28 3.02
C CYS A 123 13.23 2.02 4.35
N THR A 124 13.04 3.34 4.28
CA THR A 124 12.84 4.19 5.46
C THR A 124 11.75 5.23 5.20
N ILE A 125 11.37 5.98 6.22
CA ILE A 125 10.45 7.12 6.07
C ILE A 125 11.18 8.22 5.30
N LYS A 126 10.55 8.76 4.26
CA LYS A 126 11.08 9.88 3.49
C LYS A 126 11.13 11.12 4.37
N THR A 127 12.30 11.72 4.46
CA THR A 127 12.54 12.99 5.17
C THR A 127 13.56 13.80 4.39
N CYS A 128 13.80 15.07 4.73
CA CYS A 128 14.85 15.84 4.06
C CYS A 128 16.22 15.13 4.09
N ASN A 129 16.52 14.42 5.18
CA ASN A 129 17.81 13.78 5.38
C ASN A 129 18.00 12.49 4.55
N THR A 130 16.93 11.96 3.94
CA THR A 130 17.02 10.80 3.04
C THR A 130 17.27 11.20 1.59
N ALA A 131 17.36 12.51 1.32
CA ALA A 131 17.64 13.01 -0.02
C ALA A 131 19.01 12.55 -0.54
N PRO A 132 19.12 12.18 -1.83
CA PRO A 132 20.39 11.88 -2.47
C PRO A 132 21.35 13.07 -2.37
N VAL A 133 22.65 12.79 -2.15
CA VAL A 133 23.70 13.82 -2.09
C VAL A 133 23.86 14.59 -3.41
N THR A 134 23.34 14.05 -4.51
CA THR A 134 23.31 14.71 -5.83
C THR A 134 22.35 15.90 -5.89
N LEU A 135 21.44 16.06 -4.91
CA LEU A 135 20.61 17.25 -4.81
C LEU A 135 21.40 18.38 -4.18
N THR A 136 21.72 19.41 -4.97
CA THR A 136 22.59 20.52 -4.57
C THR A 136 21.93 21.90 -4.72
N SER A 137 20.64 21.95 -5.06
CA SER A 137 19.89 23.21 -5.24
C SER A 137 18.62 23.27 -4.39
N GLU A 138 18.25 24.48 -3.97
CA GLU A 138 17.06 24.71 -3.13
C GLU A 138 15.79 24.19 -3.82
N ALA A 139 15.65 24.47 -5.12
CA ALA A 139 14.54 23.98 -5.92
C ALA A 139 14.45 22.44 -5.92
N ALA A 140 15.60 21.75 -5.99
CA ALA A 140 15.64 20.29 -5.95
C ALA A 140 15.25 19.75 -4.56
N CYS A 141 15.75 20.36 -3.49
CA CYS A 141 15.39 19.96 -2.13
C CYS A 141 13.92 20.25 -1.79
N ALA A 142 13.41 21.42 -2.16
CA ALA A 142 12.01 21.78 -2.01
C ALA A 142 11.07 20.86 -2.81
N GLY A 143 11.52 20.41 -3.99
CA GLY A 143 10.80 19.41 -4.79
C GLY A 143 10.89 17.99 -4.25
N TYR A 144 11.96 17.65 -3.50
CA TYR A 144 12.16 16.31 -2.95
C TYR A 144 11.23 16.01 -1.77
N PHE A 145 11.15 16.92 -0.79
CA PHE A 145 10.26 16.78 0.35
C PHE A 145 9.94 18.16 0.96
N THR A 146 8.78 18.29 1.59
CA THR A 146 8.31 19.57 2.12
C THR A 146 9.23 20.09 3.24
N ASN A 147 9.44 21.40 3.30
CA ASN A 147 10.29 22.09 4.27
C ASN A 147 11.77 21.66 4.24
N CYS A 148 12.27 21.20 3.09
CA CYS A 148 13.68 20.90 2.90
C CYS A 148 14.44 22.06 2.26
N THR A 149 15.72 22.16 2.59
CA THR A 149 16.70 23.06 2.00
C THR A 149 18.00 22.32 1.71
N THR A 150 18.86 22.91 0.89
CA THR A 150 20.18 22.33 0.56
C THR A 150 21.10 22.22 1.77
N LYS A 151 21.89 21.14 1.79
CA LYS A 151 22.95 20.89 2.77
C LYS A 151 24.34 21.13 2.17
N ASN A 152 25.29 21.58 3.00
CA ASN A 152 26.69 21.65 2.57
C ASN A 152 27.20 20.26 2.19
N GLY A 153 27.90 20.16 1.05
CA GLY A 153 28.38 18.88 0.53
C GLY A 153 27.30 18.05 -0.18
N GLY A 154 26.11 18.59 -0.42
CA GLY A 154 25.02 17.94 -1.15
C GLY A 154 24.02 17.21 -0.25
N GLY A 155 22.86 16.91 -0.84
CA GLY A 155 21.70 16.40 -0.12
C GLY A 155 20.87 17.51 0.49
N CYS A 156 19.84 17.12 1.23
CA CYS A 156 18.88 18.03 1.83
C CYS A 156 18.83 17.89 3.34
N VAL A 157 18.40 18.96 4.01
CA VAL A 157 18.11 19.00 5.45
C VAL A 157 16.83 19.78 5.67
N THR A 158 16.19 19.59 6.81
CA THR A 158 15.01 20.39 7.18
C THR A 158 15.40 21.85 7.38
N LYS A 159 14.57 22.77 6.90
CA LYS A 159 14.74 24.21 7.13
C LYS A 159 14.82 24.50 8.63
N SER A 160 15.75 25.39 8.99
CA SER A 160 15.95 25.88 10.35
C SER A 160 15.97 27.41 10.37
N THR A 161 16.16 28.00 11.55
CA THR A 161 16.31 29.45 11.72
C THR A 161 17.58 29.96 11.01
N CYS A 162 17.58 31.19 10.51
CA CYS A 162 18.73 31.82 9.84
C CYS A 162 20.06 31.70 10.61
N ALA A 163 20.02 31.75 11.95
CA ALA A 163 21.21 31.64 12.80
C ALA A 163 21.87 30.26 12.81
N ALA A 164 21.15 29.21 12.38
CA ALA A 164 21.61 27.82 12.38
C ALA A 164 22.05 27.34 10.99
N VAL A 165 21.95 28.21 9.97
CA VAL A 165 22.31 27.87 8.59
C VAL A 165 23.80 28.11 8.36
N THR A 166 24.49 27.12 7.79
CA THR A 166 25.94 27.19 7.52
C THR A 166 26.27 27.23 6.02
N VAL A 167 25.27 27.49 5.16
CA VAL A 167 25.41 27.48 3.70
C VAL A 167 24.65 28.66 3.10
N ASP A 168 25.32 29.48 2.29
CA ASP A 168 24.75 30.68 1.69
C ASP A 168 23.48 30.40 0.86
N ALA A 169 23.44 29.27 0.14
CA ALA A 169 22.26 28.85 -0.63
C ALA A 169 21.02 28.52 0.23
N ALA A 170 21.21 28.19 1.51
CA ALA A 170 20.13 27.96 2.46
C ALA A 170 19.70 29.25 3.19
N CYS A 171 20.52 30.31 3.18
CA CYS A 171 20.21 31.60 3.81
C CYS A 171 19.11 32.40 3.09
N THR A 172 18.93 32.22 1.79
CA THR A 172 17.87 32.89 1.01
C THR A 172 16.50 32.23 1.16
N ALA A 173 16.42 31.12 1.90
CA ALA A 173 15.23 30.28 2.02
C ALA A 173 14.88 29.87 3.46
N ALA A 174 15.58 30.44 4.45
CA ALA A 174 15.26 30.31 5.87
C ALA A 174 13.97 31.09 6.19
N LEU A 175 13.12 30.49 7.03
CA LEU A 175 11.82 31.04 7.45
C LEU A 175 12.00 32.23 8.40
#